data_AF-A0A952W9I1-F1
#
_entry.id   AF-A0A952W9I1-F1
#
_cell.length_a   1.000
_cell.length_b   1.000
_cell.length_c   1.000
_cell.angle_alpha   90.00
_cell.angle_beta   90.00
_cell.angle_gamma   90.00
#
_symmetry.space_group_name_H-M   'P 1'
#
loop_
_entity.id
_entity.type
_entity.pdbx_description
1 polymer ?
#
loop_
_entity_poly.entity_id
_entity_poly.type
_entity_poly.pdbx_seq_one_letter_code
_entity_poly.pdbx_strand_id
1 'polypeptide(L)'
;LALLSTIEDDAPELIEAFQLRDHLVRLRERLLEPDRCGTAGKLTRGIVEVAGVDRPMQLSGEEFAQAAESYYRGPLRAQYVREALTCVEEDLRAIDQAEAETDRRCRGIATALVGPRSSAEALTETAPELLSGSAGSQTLLRSLGLCLLAISRSQALNGHRDEQSWAS
;
A
#
# COMPACT_ATOMS: atom_id res chain seq x y z
N LEU A 1 20.72 4.26 -19.93
CA LEU A 1 20.60 5.38 -18.97
C LEU A 1 20.45 6.75 -19.65
N ALA A 2 20.93 6.95 -20.88
CA ALA A 2 20.89 8.25 -21.57
C ALA A 2 19.53 8.97 -21.52
N LEU A 3 18.42 8.28 -21.81
CA LEU A 3 17.08 8.88 -21.73
C LEU A 3 16.71 9.37 -20.32
N LEU A 4 17.11 8.64 -19.28
CA LEU A 4 16.84 9.05 -17.89
C LEU A 4 17.64 10.30 -17.54
N SER A 5 18.90 10.39 -17.98
CA SER A 5 19.72 11.58 -17.81
C SER A 5 19.14 12.77 -18.56
N THR A 6 18.67 12.59 -19.79
CA THR A 6 17.98 13.65 -20.55
C THR A 6 16.76 14.18 -19.81
N ILE A 7 15.94 13.31 -19.20
CA ILE A 7 14.79 13.74 -18.39
C ILE A 7 15.24 14.52 -17.15
N GLU A 8 16.30 14.07 -16.48
CA GLU A 8 16.84 14.75 -15.30
C GLU A 8 17.42 16.13 -15.61
N ASP A 9 18.04 16.29 -16.79
CA ASP A 9 18.67 17.53 -17.24
C ASP A 9 17.66 18.52 -17.84
N ASP A 10 16.70 18.04 -18.65
CA ASP A 10 15.77 18.90 -19.41
C ASP A 10 14.52 19.31 -18.62
N ALA A 11 14.17 18.60 -17.55
CA ALA A 11 12.91 18.80 -16.83
C ALA A 11 13.04 18.95 -15.29
N PRO A 12 14.02 19.70 -14.75
CA PRO A 12 14.22 19.80 -13.31
C PRO A 12 13.01 20.40 -12.58
N GLU A 13 12.36 21.41 -13.17
CA GLU A 13 11.18 22.06 -12.61
C GLU A 13 9.97 21.11 -12.53
N LEU A 14 9.77 20.26 -13.54
CA LEU A 14 8.71 19.26 -13.54
C LEU A 14 8.98 18.16 -12.51
N ILE A 15 10.24 17.73 -12.39
CA ILE A 15 10.63 16.73 -11.39
C ILE A 15 10.34 17.25 -9.97
N GLU A 16 10.58 18.53 -9.71
CA GLU A 16 10.25 19.15 -8.43
C GLU A 16 8.75 19.34 -8.24
N ALA A 17 8.06 19.93 -9.22
CA ALA A 17 6.62 20.20 -9.17
C ALA A 17 5.79 18.93 -8.92
N PHE A 18 6.21 17.80 -9.49
CA PHE A 18 5.56 16.50 -9.32
C PHE A 18 6.23 15.59 -8.27
N GLN A 19 7.23 16.08 -7.54
CA GLN A 19 7.96 15.33 -6.51
C GLN A 19 8.52 13.98 -7.02
N LEU A 20 9.00 13.95 -8.26
CA LEU A 20 9.42 12.73 -8.96
C LEU A 20 10.85 12.30 -8.65
N ARG A 21 11.59 13.06 -7.83
CA ARG A 21 13.02 12.81 -7.58
C ARG A 21 13.29 11.38 -7.11
N ASP A 22 12.56 10.93 -6.09
CA ASP A 22 12.72 9.58 -5.54
C ASP A 22 12.27 8.49 -6.52
N HIS A 23 11.25 8.78 -7.34
CA HIS A 23 10.77 7.87 -8.37
C HIS A 23 11.84 7.65 -9.45
N LEU A 24 12.54 8.69 -9.88
CA LEU A 24 13.62 8.59 -10.87
C LEU A 24 14.85 7.86 -10.31
N VAL A 25 15.19 8.07 -9.03
CA VAL A 25 16.24 7.29 -8.34
C VAL A 25 15.89 5.80 -8.34
N ARG A 26 14.68 5.43 -7.92
CA ARG A 26 14.24 4.02 -7.92
C ARG A 26 14.20 3.44 -9.34
N LEU A 27 13.82 4.23 -10.34
CA LEU A 27 13.85 3.81 -11.74
C LEU A 27 15.28 3.54 -12.20
N ARG A 28 16.23 4.44 -11.88
CA ARG A 28 17.65 4.27 -12.20
C ARG A 28 18.20 2.98 -11.59
N GLU A 29 17.95 2.74 -10.31
CA GLU A 29 18.36 1.52 -9.61
C GLU A 29 17.79 0.27 -10.27
N ARG A 30 16.51 0.29 -10.66
CA ARG A 30 15.86 -0.83 -11.34
C ARG A 30 16.38 -1.09 -12.75
N LEU A 31 16.86 -0.05 -13.44
CA LEU A 31 17.50 -0.20 -14.76
C LEU A 31 18.93 -0.73 -14.65
N LEU A 32 19.67 -0.34 -13.62
CA LEU A 32 21.05 -0.77 -13.38
C LEU A 32 21.12 -2.17 -12.78
N GLU A 33 20.20 -2.48 -11.87
CA GLU A 33 20.16 -3.74 -11.14
C GLU A 33 18.77 -4.38 -11.22
N PRO A 34 18.32 -4.82 -12.41
CA PRO A 34 16.98 -5.37 -12.59
C PRO A 34 16.71 -6.59 -11.71
N ASP A 35 17.73 -7.43 -11.49
CA ASP A 35 17.61 -8.61 -10.64
C ASP A 35 17.53 -8.25 -9.15
N ARG A 36 18.11 -7.12 -8.70
CA ARG A 36 18.05 -6.70 -7.28
C ARG A 36 16.87 -5.77 -7.02
N CYS A 37 16.68 -4.78 -7.85
CA CYS A 37 15.74 -3.68 -7.65
C CYS A 37 14.43 -3.85 -8.43
N GLY A 38 14.39 -4.75 -9.41
CA GLY A 38 13.18 -5.08 -10.18
C GLY A 38 12.22 -6.02 -9.45
N THR A 39 10.95 -5.99 -9.86
CA THR A 39 9.90 -6.82 -9.28
C THR A 39 10.18 -8.30 -9.49
N ALA A 40 10.55 -8.71 -10.70
CA ALA A 40 10.87 -10.11 -11.00
C ALA A 40 11.96 -10.63 -10.05
N GLY A 41 13.06 -9.89 -9.92
CA GLY A 41 14.16 -10.26 -9.03
C GLY A 41 13.79 -10.27 -7.53
N LYS A 42 12.98 -9.31 -7.06
CA LYS A 42 12.45 -9.30 -5.69
C LYS A 42 11.57 -10.53 -5.39
N LEU A 43 10.66 -10.85 -6.31
CA LEU A 43 9.80 -12.04 -6.18
C LEU A 43 10.64 -13.31 -6.19
N THR A 44 11.53 -13.45 -7.18
CA THR A 44 12.42 -14.62 -7.29
C THR A 44 13.23 -14.83 -6.01
N ARG A 45 13.78 -13.77 -5.40
CA ARG A 45 14.48 -13.87 -4.11
C ARG A 45 13.58 -14.36 -2.99
N GLY A 46 12.41 -13.73 -2.82
CA GLY A 46 11.48 -14.15 -1.78
C GLY A 46 11.02 -15.61 -1.94
N ILE A 47 10.90 -16.10 -3.17
CA ILE A 47 10.56 -17.48 -3.47
C ILE A 47 11.70 -18.43 -3.08
N VAL A 48 12.95 -18.13 -3.45
CA VAL A 48 14.08 -19.00 -3.12
C VAL A 48 14.43 -18.97 -1.63
N GLU A 49 14.20 -17.83 -0.95
CA GLU A 49 14.30 -17.72 0.51
C GLU A 49 13.34 -18.68 1.22
N VAL A 50 12.09 -18.79 0.75
CA VAL A 50 11.11 -19.75 1.28
C VAL A 50 11.54 -21.20 1.01
N ALA A 51 12.18 -21.45 -0.13
CA ALA A 51 12.71 -22.78 -0.48
C ALA A 51 14.04 -23.11 0.21
N GLY A 52 14.67 -22.16 0.89
CA GLY A 52 15.97 -22.35 1.56
C GLY A 52 17.16 -22.51 0.60
N VAL A 53 17.08 -21.96 -0.61
CA VAL A 53 18.15 -22.03 -1.62
C VAL A 53 18.60 -20.64 -2.08
N ASP A 54 19.81 -20.54 -2.62
CA ASP A 54 20.37 -19.25 -3.07
C ASP A 54 19.97 -18.90 -4.51
N ARG A 55 19.70 -19.91 -5.34
CA ARG A 55 19.45 -19.73 -6.78
C ARG A 55 18.25 -20.54 -7.26
N PRO A 56 17.39 -19.96 -8.12
CA PRO A 56 16.19 -20.64 -8.63
C PRO A 56 16.50 -21.92 -9.41
N MET A 57 17.63 -21.95 -10.12
CA MET A 57 18.05 -23.10 -10.93
C MET A 57 18.49 -24.32 -10.10
N GLN A 58 18.54 -24.19 -8.77
CA GLN A 58 18.73 -25.34 -7.87
C GLN A 58 17.42 -26.08 -7.60
N LEU A 59 16.27 -25.52 -8.00
CA LEU A 59 14.95 -26.11 -7.84
C LEU A 59 14.48 -26.64 -9.19
N SER A 60 13.74 -27.74 -9.16
CA SER A 60 12.86 -28.13 -10.25
C SER A 60 11.73 -27.11 -10.43
N GLY A 61 11.05 -27.17 -11.58
CA GLY A 61 9.89 -26.31 -11.84
C GLY A 61 8.75 -26.50 -10.83
N GLU A 62 8.55 -27.73 -10.34
CA GLU A 62 7.53 -28.07 -9.36
C GLU A 62 7.89 -27.53 -7.97
N GLU A 63 9.14 -27.70 -7.52
CA GLU A 63 9.63 -27.14 -6.25
C GLU A 63 9.57 -25.61 -6.24
N PHE A 64 9.95 -24.97 -7.36
CA PHE A 64 9.84 -23.52 -7.49
C PHE A 64 8.38 -23.05 -7.45
N ALA A 65 7.46 -23.75 -8.13
CA ALA A 65 6.04 -23.41 -8.10
C ALA A 65 5.43 -23.52 -6.69
N GLN A 66 5.77 -24.58 -5.96
CA GLN A 66 5.29 -24.78 -4.59
C GLN A 66 5.85 -23.73 -3.62
N ALA A 67 7.14 -23.38 -3.77
CA ALA A 67 7.76 -22.31 -3.01
C ALA A 67 7.11 -20.95 -3.34
N ALA A 68 6.78 -20.71 -4.62
CA ALA A 68 6.11 -19.50 -5.05
C ALA A 68 4.72 -19.34 -4.44
N GLU A 69 3.91 -20.40 -4.44
CA GLU A 69 2.60 -20.40 -3.79
C GLU A 69 2.72 -20.07 -2.29
N SER A 70 3.70 -20.66 -1.62
CA SER A 70 3.97 -20.45 -0.19
C SER A 70 4.40 -19.00 0.09
N TYR A 71 5.29 -18.45 -0.74
CA TYR A 71 5.72 -17.06 -0.67
C TYR A 71 4.57 -16.08 -0.90
N TYR A 72 3.74 -16.31 -1.92
CA TYR A 72 2.60 -15.45 -2.24
C TYR A 72 1.52 -15.46 -1.17
N ARG A 73 1.17 -16.65 -0.65
CA ARG A 73 0.11 -16.78 0.37
C ARG A 73 0.53 -16.33 1.76
N GLY A 74 1.82 -16.44 2.09
CA GLY A 74 2.36 -16.08 3.39
C GLY A 74 3.04 -14.71 3.37
N PRO A 75 4.38 -14.66 3.24
CA PRO A 75 5.17 -13.44 3.40
C PRO A 75 4.67 -12.25 2.57
N LEU A 76 4.45 -12.44 1.26
CA LEU A 76 4.08 -11.34 0.38
C LEU A 76 2.69 -10.79 0.70
N ARG A 77 1.71 -11.67 0.94
CA ARG A 77 0.37 -11.27 1.39
C ARG A 77 0.44 -10.48 2.69
N ALA A 78 1.18 -10.99 3.68
CA ALA A 78 1.29 -10.33 4.98
C ALA A 78 1.97 -8.95 4.87
N GLN A 79 2.97 -8.82 4.00
CA GLN A 79 3.59 -7.53 3.69
C GLN A 79 2.57 -6.54 3.13
N TYR A 80 1.85 -6.89 2.06
CA TYR A 80 0.89 -5.99 1.43
C TYR A 80 -0.30 -5.64 2.32
N VAL A 81 -0.81 -6.61 3.09
CA VAL A 81 -1.87 -6.34 4.07
C VAL A 81 -1.37 -5.37 5.13
N ARG A 82 -0.14 -5.50 5.61
CA ARG A 82 0.44 -4.57 6.59
C ARG A 82 0.56 -3.15 6.03
N GLU A 83 1.13 -3.02 4.82
CA GLU A 83 1.28 -1.73 4.15
C GLU A 83 -0.09 -1.06 3.95
N ALA A 84 -1.08 -1.81 3.47
CA ALA A 84 -2.44 -1.31 3.28
C ALA A 84 -3.09 -0.88 4.62
N LEU A 85 -2.91 -1.66 5.68
CA LEU A 85 -3.43 -1.32 7.01
C LEU A 85 -2.82 -0.03 7.55
N THR A 86 -1.52 0.20 7.33
CA THR A 86 -0.86 1.46 7.71
C THR A 86 -1.49 2.66 6.98
N CYS A 87 -1.69 2.55 5.66
CA CYS A 87 -2.33 3.64 4.90
C CYS A 87 -3.75 3.94 5.40
N VAL A 88 -4.56 2.91 5.62
CA VAL A 88 -5.94 3.09 6.10
C VAL A 88 -5.95 3.66 7.53
N GLU A 89 -5.03 3.22 8.40
CA GLU A 89 -4.91 3.73 9.75
C GLU A 89 -4.59 5.24 9.77
N GLU A 90 -3.69 5.70 8.90
CA GLU A 90 -3.37 7.12 8.73
C GLU A 90 -4.61 7.94 8.31
N ASP A 91 -5.37 7.45 7.34
CA ASP A 91 -6.60 8.10 6.89
C ASP A 91 -7.67 8.15 7.98
N LEU A 92 -7.83 7.07 8.75
CA LEU A 92 -8.77 6.97 9.87
C LEU A 92 -8.38 7.90 11.02
N ARG A 93 -7.08 8.01 11.36
CA ARG A 93 -6.60 8.99 12.35
C ARG A 93 -6.97 10.41 11.94
N ALA A 94 -6.83 10.72 10.67
CA ALA A 94 -7.21 12.03 10.16
C ALA A 94 -8.74 12.25 10.20
N ILE A 95 -9.58 11.21 10.13
CA ILE A 95 -11.05 11.30 10.33
C ILE A 95 -11.34 11.57 11.81
N ASP A 96 -10.68 10.83 12.69
CA ASP A 96 -10.88 10.89 14.14
C ASP A 96 -10.44 12.25 14.73
N GLN A 97 -9.54 12.98 14.07
CA GLN A 97 -9.00 14.25 14.58
C GLN A 97 -9.63 15.50 13.94
N ALA A 98 -10.31 15.38 12.80
CA ALA A 98 -10.72 16.55 12.02
C ALA A 98 -12.14 17.06 12.33
N GLU A 99 -12.29 18.38 12.36
CA GLU A 99 -13.53 19.08 12.75
C GLU A 99 -14.44 19.46 11.57
N ALA A 100 -13.97 19.25 10.33
CA ALA A 100 -14.75 19.56 9.14
C ALA A 100 -16.06 18.76 9.09
N GLU A 101 -17.09 19.31 8.45
CA GLU A 101 -18.42 18.67 8.38
C GLU A 101 -18.36 17.29 7.71
N THR A 102 -17.59 17.17 6.64
CA THR A 102 -17.32 15.89 5.96
C THR A 102 -16.73 14.86 6.91
N ASP A 103 -15.78 15.27 7.74
CA ASP A 103 -15.10 14.39 8.70
C ASP A 103 -16.01 13.99 9.86
N ARG A 104 -16.88 14.90 10.32
CA ARG A 104 -17.94 14.58 11.31
C ARG A 104 -18.91 13.54 10.77
N ARG A 105 -19.32 13.63 9.50
CA ARG A 105 -20.14 12.60 8.84
C ARG A 105 -19.40 11.26 8.75
N CYS A 106 -18.15 11.28 8.31
CA CYS A 106 -17.32 10.07 8.24
C CYS A 106 -17.18 9.39 9.60
N ARG A 107 -16.94 10.17 10.65
CA ARG A 107 -16.84 9.68 12.04
C ARG A 107 -18.14 9.04 12.53
N GLY A 108 -19.29 9.61 12.19
CA GLY A 108 -20.60 9.00 12.49
C GLY A 108 -20.77 7.62 11.85
N ILE A 109 -20.32 7.46 10.60
CA ILE A 109 -20.32 6.16 9.91
C ILE A 109 -19.32 5.19 10.58
N ALA A 110 -18.11 5.67 10.91
CA ALA A 110 -17.13 4.87 11.62
C ALA A 110 -17.65 4.37 12.98
N THR A 111 -18.33 5.24 13.73
CA THR A 111 -18.98 4.88 14.99
C THR A 111 -20.05 3.80 14.81
N ALA A 112 -20.82 3.83 13.73
CA ALA A 112 -21.78 2.78 13.42
C ALA A 112 -21.12 1.43 13.10
N LEU A 113 -19.90 1.43 12.54
CA LEU A 113 -19.16 0.21 12.19
C LEU A 113 -18.45 -0.42 13.40
N VAL A 114 -17.77 0.40 14.21
CA VAL A 114 -16.84 -0.08 15.25
C VAL A 114 -17.16 0.40 16.66
N GLY A 115 -18.25 1.13 16.86
CA GLY A 115 -18.68 1.69 18.15
C GLY A 115 -18.06 3.06 18.46
N PRO A 116 -18.30 3.62 19.66
CA PRO A 116 -17.94 4.99 20.04
C PRO A 116 -16.43 5.19 20.36
N ARG A 117 -15.57 4.43 19.69
CA ARG A 117 -14.11 4.45 19.88
C ARG A 117 -13.42 4.98 18.64
N SER A 118 -12.12 5.25 18.76
CA SER A 118 -11.26 5.62 17.64
C SER A 118 -11.31 4.54 16.56
N SER A 119 -11.55 4.98 15.33
CA SER A 119 -11.63 4.07 14.18
C SER A 119 -10.26 3.53 13.80
N ALA A 120 -9.21 4.33 13.99
CA ALA A 120 -7.82 3.90 13.86
C ALA A 120 -7.45 2.83 14.89
N GLU A 121 -7.79 3.04 16.17
CA GLU A 121 -7.52 2.05 17.23
C GLU A 121 -8.25 0.73 16.98
N ALA A 122 -9.52 0.81 16.57
CA ALA A 122 -10.32 -0.35 16.23
C ALA A 122 -9.70 -1.18 15.08
N LEU A 123 -9.14 -0.52 14.06
CA LEU A 123 -8.45 -1.21 12.97
C LEU A 123 -7.17 -1.89 13.48
N THR A 124 -6.37 -1.18 14.27
CA THR A 124 -5.08 -1.67 14.78
C THR A 124 -5.24 -2.87 15.70
N GLU A 125 -6.29 -2.92 16.51
CA GLU A 125 -6.62 -4.11 17.31
C GLU A 125 -6.94 -5.34 16.44
N THR A 126 -7.58 -5.13 15.29
CA THR A 126 -7.95 -6.23 14.37
C THR A 126 -6.83 -6.64 13.40
N ALA A 127 -5.78 -5.81 13.27
CA ALA A 127 -4.68 -6.04 12.34
C ALA A 127 -4.01 -7.43 12.48
N PRO A 128 -3.75 -7.97 13.70
CA PRO A 128 -3.17 -9.29 13.84
C PRO A 128 -4.03 -10.40 13.21
N GLU A 129 -5.35 -10.34 13.35
CA GLU A 129 -6.28 -11.33 12.78
C GLU A 129 -6.35 -11.25 11.24
N LEU A 130 -6.23 -10.04 10.69
CA LEU A 130 -6.20 -9.82 9.25
C LEU A 130 -4.89 -10.34 8.64
N LEU A 131 -3.77 -10.11 9.34
CA LEU A 131 -2.45 -10.57 8.93
C LEU A 131 -2.32 -12.09 9.01
N SER A 132 -2.83 -12.72 10.07
CA SER A 132 -2.86 -14.18 10.20
C SER A 132 -3.86 -14.84 9.24
N GLY A 133 -4.86 -14.09 8.75
CA GLY A 133 -5.96 -14.64 7.96
C GLY A 133 -6.98 -15.38 8.81
N SER A 134 -7.00 -15.17 10.13
CA SER A 134 -7.95 -15.77 11.07
C SER A 134 -9.16 -14.87 11.38
N ALA A 135 -9.24 -13.69 10.76
CA ALA A 135 -10.35 -12.76 10.96
C ALA A 135 -11.69 -13.39 10.56
N GLY A 136 -12.66 -13.36 11.47
CA GLY A 136 -14.02 -13.77 11.18
C GLY A 136 -14.74 -12.81 10.24
N SER A 137 -15.88 -13.25 9.67
CA SER A 137 -16.65 -12.46 8.69
C SER A 137 -17.04 -11.08 9.20
N GLN A 138 -17.37 -10.95 10.49
CA GLN A 138 -17.74 -9.66 11.08
C GLN A 138 -16.54 -8.70 11.17
N THR A 139 -15.36 -9.19 11.56
CA THR A 139 -14.11 -8.42 11.56
C THR A 139 -13.80 -7.95 10.15
N LEU A 140 -13.84 -8.86 9.16
CA LEU A 140 -13.60 -8.54 7.76
C LEU A 140 -14.55 -7.47 7.22
N LEU A 141 -15.86 -7.58 7.50
CA LEU A 141 -16.85 -6.60 7.05
C LEU A 141 -16.62 -5.21 7.67
N ARG A 142 -16.24 -5.15 8.96
CA ARG A 142 -15.92 -3.88 9.63
C ARG A 142 -14.68 -3.25 9.04
N SER A 143 -13.59 -4.01 8.91
CA SER A 143 -12.35 -3.53 8.31
C SER A 143 -12.55 -3.08 6.86
N LEU A 144 -13.32 -3.82 6.07
CA LEU A 144 -13.69 -3.43 4.71
C LEU A 144 -14.49 -2.13 4.69
N GLY A 145 -15.47 -1.98 5.59
CA GLY A 145 -16.24 -0.75 5.74
C GLY A 145 -15.38 0.46 6.08
N LEU A 146 -14.39 0.29 6.97
CA LEU A 146 -13.42 1.33 7.30
C LEU A 146 -12.52 1.68 6.10
N CYS A 147 -12.04 0.69 5.34
CA CYS A 147 -11.28 0.93 4.12
C CYS A 147 -12.08 1.74 3.10
N LEU A 148 -13.35 1.37 2.86
CA LEU A 148 -14.23 2.09 1.93
C LEU A 148 -14.50 3.52 2.40
N LEU A 149 -14.62 3.74 3.71
CA LEU A 149 -14.79 5.06 4.30
C LEU A 149 -13.56 5.95 4.06
N ALA A 150 -12.36 5.42 4.30
CA ALA A 150 -11.09 6.12 4.03
C ALA A 150 -10.96 6.53 2.55
N ILE A 151 -11.23 5.59 1.64
CA ILE A 151 -11.22 5.85 0.19
C ILE A 151 -12.25 6.91 -0.20
N SER A 152 -13.48 6.81 0.31
CA SER A 152 -14.56 7.76 0.01
C SER A 152 -14.22 9.18 0.46
N ARG A 153 -13.59 9.33 1.63
CA ARG A 153 -13.08 10.62 2.11
C ARG A 153 -11.99 11.17 1.21
N SER A 154 -11.00 10.34 0.85
CA SER A 154 -9.90 10.75 -0.03
C SER A 154 -10.42 11.23 -1.39
N GLN A 155 -11.40 10.53 -1.96
CA GLN A 155 -12.07 10.95 -3.20
C GLN A 155 -12.81 12.28 -3.05
N ALA A 156 -13.53 12.50 -1.94
CA ALA A 156 -14.22 13.76 -1.68
C ALA A 156 -13.23 14.95 -1.55
N LEU A 157 -12.09 14.75 -0.88
CA LEU A 157 -11.06 15.78 -0.74
C LEU A 157 -10.37 16.10 -2.07
N ASN A 158 -10.09 15.09 -2.89
CA ASN A 158 -9.46 15.28 -4.20
C ASN A 158 -10.41 15.94 -5.21
N GLY A 159 -11.70 15.56 -5.22
CA GLY A 159 -12.70 16.23 -6.07
C GLY A 159 -12.80 17.73 -5.79
N HIS A 160 -12.71 18.15 -4.52
CA HIS A 160 -12.67 19.56 -4.16
C HIS A 160 -11.38 20.28 -4.56
N ARG A 161 -10.23 19.59 -4.59
CA ARG A 161 -8.96 20.18 -5.06
C ARG A 161 -8.95 20.38 -6.57
N ASP A 162 -9.51 19.44 -7.32
CA ASP A 162 -9.62 19.56 -8.78
C ASP A 162 -10.55 20.73 -9.15
N GLU A 163 -11.69 20.90 -8.46
CA GLU A 163 -12.57 22.06 -8.69
C GLU A 163 -11.91 23.41 -8.38
N GLN A 164 -11.04 23.48 -7.36
CA GLN A 164 -10.33 24.72 -7.00
C GLN A 164 -9.14 25.03 -7.93
N SER A 165 -8.46 24.01 -8.45
CA SER A 165 -7.33 24.13 -9.36
C SER A 165 -7.74 24.71 -10.73
N TRP A 166 -8.98 24.46 -11.18
CA TRP A 166 -9.51 24.96 -12.47
C TRP A 166 -10.13 26.36 -12.36
N ALA A 167 -10.30 26.86 -11.14
CA ALA A 167 -10.86 28.18 -10.86
C ALA A 167 -9.79 29.28 -10.65
N SER A 168 -8.50 28.92 -10.72
CA SER A 168 -7.34 29.82 -10.62
C SER A 168 -6.60 29.93 -11.94
#